data_AF-A0A6C1PEQ2-F1
#
_entry.id   AF-A0A6C1PEQ2-F1
#
_cell.length_a   1.000
_cell.length_b   1.000
_cell.length_c   1.000
_cell.angle_alpha   90.00
_cell.angle_beta   90.00
_cell.angle_gamma   90.00
#
_symmetry.space_group_name_H-M   'P 1'
#
loop_
_entity.id
_entity.type
_entity.pdbx_description
1 polymer ?
#
loop_
_entity_poly.entity_id
_entity_poly.type
_entity_poly.pdbx_seq_one_letter_code
_entity_poly.pdbx_strand_id
1 'polypeptide(L)'
;MRIRGFGLGLTALLVAGALVATTGCATRAPAEERPPAAEVSELESTVMTPDVVRFSAKVVVHNRMHSAMDFDRVDYTVDLFDAELFTESFADLPRTRGGGRMTITLPFQIAVSDIVERVVDVLAEESMRVTFSGQVYPAADSGFGPLAFRRSVSIPIPRMPEVSYSHTEGVPLTDTFRIAIDVRNRNTYPLTITEVESYIEINERSYPLLQTSEASRIEAGETGRIVLGMELTQGQRLSMLVNTLGSDTPAFAMGGSITARTQYGWIYIPIRIEDRTTRRN
;
A
#
# COMPACT_ATOMS: atom_id res chain seq x y z
N MET A 1 44.46 4.89 2.65
CA MET A 1 45.64 4.02 2.50
C MET A 1 45.34 2.63 3.06
N ARG A 2 44.88 1.70 2.21
CA ARG A 2 45.11 0.25 2.34
C ARG A 2 44.70 -0.40 1.02
N ILE A 3 45.70 -0.96 0.36
CA ILE A 3 45.69 -1.67 -0.92
C ILE A 3 45.64 -3.17 -0.59
N ARG A 4 44.88 -3.98 -1.35
CA ARG A 4 45.01 -5.45 -1.58
C ARG A 4 43.70 -5.95 -2.22
N GLY A 5 43.67 -6.80 -3.24
CA GLY A 5 44.71 -7.45 -4.01
C GLY A 5 44.03 -8.21 -5.16
N PHE A 6 44.53 -8.01 -6.39
CA PHE A 6 44.12 -8.73 -7.59
C PHE A 6 44.77 -10.12 -7.58
N GLY A 7 43.96 -11.18 -7.58
CA GLY A 7 44.42 -12.55 -7.75
C GLY A 7 44.15 -13.02 -9.19
N LEU A 8 45.17 -12.92 -10.05
CA LEU A 8 45.23 -13.60 -11.34
C LEU A 8 45.54 -15.08 -11.07
N GLY A 9 44.61 -15.97 -11.43
CA GLY A 9 44.80 -17.42 -11.42
C GLY A 9 44.62 -17.97 -12.84
N LEU A 10 45.72 -18.05 -13.58
CA LEU A 10 45.84 -18.72 -14.86
C LEU A 10 46.11 -20.21 -14.57
N THR A 11 45.23 -21.13 -14.98
CA THR A 11 45.57 -22.56 -14.98
C THR A 11 44.89 -23.25 -16.16
N ALA A 12 45.71 -23.50 -17.18
CA ALA A 12 45.41 -24.40 -18.28
C ALA A 12 45.53 -25.84 -17.81
N LEU A 13 44.54 -26.69 -18.10
CA LEU A 13 44.73 -28.13 -18.16
C LEU A 13 43.94 -28.70 -19.34
N LEU A 14 44.69 -29.02 -20.39
CA LEU A 14 44.30 -29.81 -21.55
C LEU A 14 44.14 -31.27 -21.11
N VAL A 15 42.91 -31.81 -21.19
CA VAL A 15 42.68 -33.26 -21.15
C VAL A 15 41.91 -33.64 -22.41
N ALA A 16 42.64 -34.22 -23.36
CA ALA A 16 42.11 -34.90 -24.52
C ALA A 16 41.53 -36.25 -24.06
N GLY A 17 40.23 -36.46 -24.26
CA GLY A 17 39.52 -37.66 -23.85
C GLY A 17 38.39 -38.03 -24.81
N ALA A 18 38.73 -38.91 -25.76
CA ALA A 18 37.89 -39.89 -26.46
C ALA A 18 36.46 -39.50 -26.90
N LEU A 19 36.34 -39.24 -28.20
CA LEU A 19 35.13 -39.37 -29.01
C LEU A 19 34.56 -40.80 -28.95
N VAL A 20 33.37 -40.96 -28.36
CA VAL A 20 32.32 -41.89 -28.85
C VAL A 20 30.97 -41.20 -28.60
N ALA A 21 30.69 -40.17 -29.40
CA ALA A 21 29.39 -39.53 -29.42
C ALA A 21 28.46 -40.35 -30.33
N THR A 22 27.68 -41.24 -29.73
CA THR A 22 26.55 -41.87 -30.39
C THR A 22 25.57 -40.76 -30.81
N THR A 23 25.48 -40.54 -32.12
CA THR A 23 24.53 -39.65 -32.78
C THR A 23 23.13 -40.22 -32.69
N GLY A 24 22.58 -40.25 -31.48
CA GLY A 24 21.14 -40.29 -31.29
C GLY A 24 20.59 -38.94 -31.69
N CYS A 25 20.24 -38.78 -32.97
CA CYS A 25 19.28 -37.77 -33.39
C CYS A 25 17.97 -38.09 -32.66
N ALA A 26 17.85 -37.64 -31.42
CA ALA A 26 16.58 -37.53 -30.74
C ALA A 26 15.77 -36.55 -31.59
N THR A 27 15.01 -37.11 -32.52
CA THR A 27 13.99 -36.42 -33.30
C THR A 27 13.14 -35.69 -32.28
N ARG A 28 13.42 -34.40 -32.07
CA ARG A 28 12.59 -33.55 -31.21
C ARG A 28 11.20 -33.67 -31.80
N ALA A 29 10.29 -34.29 -31.05
CA ALA A 29 8.90 -34.30 -31.40
C ALA A 29 8.50 -32.84 -31.72
N PRO A 30 7.75 -32.61 -32.82
CA PRO A 30 7.30 -31.27 -33.17
C PRO A 30 6.73 -30.61 -31.91
N ALA A 31 7.21 -29.40 -31.62
CA ALA A 31 6.77 -28.67 -30.45
C ALA A 31 5.23 -28.56 -30.52
N GLU A 32 4.56 -29.24 -29.60
CA GLU A 32 3.11 -29.25 -29.55
C GLU A 32 2.64 -27.82 -29.26
N GLU A 33 1.92 -27.22 -30.21
CA GLU A 33 1.37 -25.89 -30.05
C GLU A 33 0.36 -25.91 -28.90
N ARG A 34 0.64 -25.15 -27.85
CA ARG A 34 -0.24 -25.05 -26.68
C ARG A 34 -1.14 -23.82 -26.83
N PRO A 35 -2.42 -23.92 -26.44
CA PRO A 35 -3.31 -22.76 -26.48
C PRO A 35 -2.77 -21.63 -25.60
N PRO A 36 -3.06 -20.36 -25.96
CA PRO A 36 -2.73 -19.23 -25.11
C PRO A 36 -3.45 -19.33 -23.76
N ALA A 37 -2.93 -18.66 -22.75
CA ALA A 37 -3.50 -18.66 -21.41
C ALA A 37 -3.43 -17.25 -20.81
N ALA A 38 -4.44 -16.89 -20.02
CA ALA A 38 -4.45 -15.66 -19.24
C ALA A 38 -4.47 -16.01 -17.74
N GLU A 39 -3.72 -15.27 -16.94
CA GLU A 39 -3.73 -15.40 -15.48
C GLU A 39 -3.57 -14.04 -14.81
N VAL A 40 -4.10 -13.89 -13.60
CA VAL A 40 -3.89 -12.69 -12.79
C VAL A 40 -2.59 -12.87 -11.99
N SER A 41 -1.50 -12.25 -12.44
CA SER A 41 -0.20 -12.36 -11.78
C SER A 41 -0.13 -11.57 -10.48
N GLU A 42 -0.87 -10.46 -10.39
CA GLU A 42 -0.90 -9.57 -9.23
C GLU A 42 -2.29 -8.95 -9.05
N LEU A 43 -2.73 -8.85 -7.79
CA LEU A 43 -3.94 -8.15 -7.39
C LEU A 43 -3.66 -7.54 -6.01
N GLU A 44 -3.49 -6.23 -5.96
CA GLU A 44 -3.08 -5.51 -4.74
C GLU A 44 -3.87 -4.21 -4.55
N SER A 45 -4.04 -3.83 -3.27
CA SER A 45 -4.52 -2.50 -2.89
C SER A 45 -3.35 -1.52 -2.89
N THR A 46 -3.50 -0.41 -3.60
CA THR A 46 -2.48 0.63 -3.73
C THR A 46 -2.72 1.79 -2.77
N VAL A 47 -3.98 2.14 -2.51
CA VAL A 47 -4.40 3.26 -1.65
C VAL A 47 -5.71 2.90 -0.96
N MET A 48 -5.83 3.25 0.31
CA MET A 48 -7.07 3.09 1.09
C MET A 48 -7.38 4.41 1.78
N THR A 49 -8.44 5.09 1.37
CA THR A 49 -8.93 6.31 2.02
C THR A 49 -10.30 6.04 2.67
N PRO A 50 -10.84 6.97 3.48
CA PRO A 50 -12.20 6.84 3.99
C PRO A 50 -13.29 6.76 2.90
N ASP A 51 -12.99 7.23 1.68
CA ASP A 51 -13.96 7.29 0.58
C ASP A 51 -13.80 6.13 -0.39
N VAL A 52 -12.57 5.72 -0.71
CA VAL A 52 -12.28 4.73 -1.75
C VAL A 52 -11.08 3.83 -1.40
N VAL A 53 -11.13 2.59 -1.87
CA VAL A 53 -10.00 1.66 -1.90
C VAL A 53 -9.60 1.43 -3.36
N ARG A 54 -8.36 1.79 -3.71
CA ARG A 54 -7.83 1.67 -5.07
C ARG A 54 -7.03 0.39 -5.23
N PHE A 55 -7.27 -0.32 -6.31
CA PHE A 55 -6.64 -1.58 -6.67
C PHE A 55 -5.90 -1.49 -8.00
N SER A 56 -4.93 -2.37 -8.15
CA SER A 56 -4.28 -2.66 -9.42
C SER A 56 -4.24 -4.16 -9.64
N ALA A 57 -4.83 -4.61 -10.75
CA ALA A 57 -4.72 -5.99 -11.21
C ALA A 57 -3.76 -6.05 -12.41
N LYS A 58 -2.84 -7.03 -12.40
CA LYS A 58 -2.01 -7.36 -13.56
C LYS A 58 -2.43 -8.70 -14.13
N VAL A 59 -2.94 -8.68 -15.36
CA VAL A 59 -3.28 -9.87 -16.13
C VAL A 59 -2.14 -10.16 -17.09
N VAL A 60 -1.56 -11.35 -17.01
CA VAL A 60 -0.51 -11.79 -17.94
C VAL A 60 -1.12 -12.77 -18.92
N VAL A 61 -1.01 -12.42 -20.21
CA VAL A 61 -1.42 -13.28 -21.31
C VAL A 61 -0.18 -13.91 -21.90
N HIS A 62 -0.14 -15.24 -21.87
CA HIS A 62 0.94 -16.06 -22.42
C HIS A 62 0.54 -16.54 -23.81
N ASN A 63 1.17 -15.98 -24.85
CA ASN A 63 1.06 -16.55 -26.19
C ASN A 63 2.00 -17.76 -26.27
N ARG A 64 1.44 -18.97 -26.16
CA ARG A 64 2.19 -20.23 -26.22
C ARG A 64 2.32 -20.79 -27.64
N MET A 65 1.80 -20.07 -28.63
CA MET A 65 1.92 -20.39 -30.05
C MET A 65 3.24 -19.87 -30.62
N HIS A 66 3.67 -20.41 -31.76
CA HIS A 66 4.84 -19.90 -32.47
C HIS A 66 4.56 -18.62 -33.27
N SER A 67 3.30 -18.40 -33.66
CA SER A 67 2.85 -17.21 -34.38
C SER A 67 2.53 -16.06 -33.43
N ALA A 68 2.65 -14.82 -33.92
CA ALA A 68 2.19 -13.65 -33.20
C ALA A 68 0.66 -13.61 -33.19
N MET A 69 0.08 -13.18 -32.06
CA MET A 69 -1.36 -13.16 -31.79
C MET A 69 -1.82 -11.74 -31.45
N ASP A 70 -2.93 -11.34 -32.04
CA ASP A 70 -3.64 -10.10 -31.76
C ASP A 70 -4.77 -10.37 -30.75
N PHE A 71 -5.12 -9.39 -29.93
CA PHE A 71 -6.18 -9.47 -28.94
C PHE A 71 -7.10 -8.26 -29.10
N ASP A 72 -8.41 -8.49 -29.10
CA ASP A 72 -9.39 -7.45 -29.41
C ASP A 72 -9.72 -6.61 -28.15
N ARG A 73 -10.00 -7.30 -27.05
CA ARG A 73 -10.39 -6.67 -25.77
C ARG A 73 -10.18 -7.59 -24.57
N VAL A 74 -10.31 -7.01 -23.39
CA VAL A 74 -10.47 -7.71 -22.12
C VAL A 74 -11.75 -7.21 -21.45
N ASP A 75 -12.62 -8.14 -21.06
CA ASP A 75 -13.78 -7.85 -20.22
C ASP A 75 -13.46 -8.34 -18.80
N TYR A 76 -13.74 -7.53 -17.78
CA TYR A 76 -13.44 -7.88 -16.41
C TYR A 76 -14.54 -7.45 -15.45
N THR A 77 -14.70 -8.23 -14.38
CA THR A 77 -15.68 -8.05 -13.31
C THR A 77 -14.95 -8.04 -11.97
N VAL A 78 -15.39 -7.14 -11.09
CA VAL A 78 -14.93 -7.07 -9.71
C VAL A 78 -16.08 -7.44 -8.78
N ASP A 79 -15.86 -8.47 -7.97
CA ASP A 79 -16.81 -8.90 -6.95
C ASP A 79 -16.28 -8.57 -5.55
N LEU A 80 -17.20 -8.17 -4.68
CA LEU A 80 -16.97 -7.97 -3.25
C LEU A 80 -17.85 -8.95 -2.47
N PHE A 81 -17.23 -9.86 -1.71
CA PHE A 81 -17.92 -10.98 -1.05
C PHE A 81 -18.87 -11.73 -1.99
N ASP A 82 -18.37 -12.10 -3.17
CA ASP A 82 -19.10 -12.85 -4.20
C ASP A 82 -20.31 -12.11 -4.82
N ALA A 83 -20.46 -10.81 -4.55
CA ALA A 83 -21.40 -9.96 -5.27
C ALA A 83 -20.68 -9.02 -6.24
N GLU A 84 -21.15 -9.02 -7.48
CA GLU A 84 -20.67 -8.12 -8.52
C GLU A 84 -20.84 -6.65 -8.11
N LEU A 85 -19.74 -5.89 -8.16
CA LEU A 85 -19.76 -4.44 -7.98
C LEU A 85 -19.93 -3.74 -9.33
N PHE A 86 -19.10 -4.13 -10.31
CA PHE A 86 -19.14 -3.58 -11.66
C PHE A 86 -18.43 -4.50 -12.65
N THR A 87 -18.72 -4.27 -13.93
CA THR A 87 -18.05 -4.87 -15.08
C THR A 87 -17.57 -3.78 -16.03
N GLU A 88 -16.36 -3.93 -16.54
CA GLU A 88 -15.75 -3.02 -17.50
C GLU A 88 -15.09 -3.78 -18.65
N SER A 89 -14.83 -3.05 -19.74
CA SER A 89 -14.15 -3.56 -20.93
C SER A 89 -13.03 -2.62 -21.33
N PHE A 90 -11.88 -3.19 -21.71
CA PHE A 90 -10.71 -2.45 -22.18
C PHE A 90 -10.27 -3.02 -23.54
N ALA A 91 -10.19 -2.17 -24.55
CA ALA A 91 -9.78 -2.51 -25.91
C ALA A 91 -8.31 -2.12 -26.16
N ASP A 92 -7.87 -2.15 -27.43
CA ASP A 92 -6.55 -1.68 -27.86
C ASP A 92 -5.36 -2.43 -27.23
N LEU A 93 -5.49 -3.76 -27.15
CA LEU A 93 -4.45 -4.62 -26.62
C LEU A 93 -3.28 -4.76 -27.61
N PRO A 94 -2.02 -4.69 -27.15
CA PRO A 94 -0.86 -4.82 -28.04
C PRO A 94 -0.72 -6.24 -28.58
N ARG A 95 -0.27 -6.33 -29.84
CA ARG A 95 0.10 -7.61 -30.46
C ARG A 95 1.18 -8.33 -29.66
N THR A 96 0.94 -9.60 -29.36
CA THR A 96 1.91 -10.45 -28.64
C THR A 96 2.66 -11.35 -29.61
N ARG A 97 3.99 -11.28 -29.60
CA ARG A 97 4.85 -12.16 -30.41
C ARG A 97 4.63 -13.63 -30.03
N GLY A 98 4.96 -14.56 -30.94
CA GLY A 98 4.95 -15.99 -30.63
C GLY A 98 5.87 -16.34 -29.47
N GLY A 99 5.42 -17.21 -28.57
CA GLY A 99 6.10 -17.52 -27.31
C GLY A 99 6.18 -16.35 -26.32
N GLY A 100 5.57 -15.21 -26.64
CA GLY A 100 5.66 -13.97 -25.88
C GLY A 100 4.70 -13.88 -24.71
N ARG A 101 4.88 -12.82 -23.92
CA ARG A 101 3.97 -12.44 -22.83
C ARG A 101 3.54 -11.00 -23.01
N MET A 102 2.28 -10.74 -22.72
CA MET A 102 1.70 -9.40 -22.60
C MET A 102 1.20 -9.23 -21.17
N THR A 103 1.45 -8.06 -20.60
CA THR A 103 0.92 -7.70 -19.28
C THR A 103 -0.07 -6.55 -19.45
N ILE A 104 -1.29 -6.75 -18.99
CA ILE A 104 -2.36 -5.76 -18.97
C ILE A 104 -2.50 -5.30 -17.51
N THR A 105 -2.39 -4.00 -17.27
CA THR A 105 -2.58 -3.41 -15.94
C THR A 105 -3.94 -2.72 -15.90
N LEU A 106 -4.81 -3.16 -15.00
CA LEU A 106 -6.18 -2.69 -14.87
C LEU A 106 -6.35 -2.04 -13.50
N PRO A 107 -6.28 -0.69 -13.42
CA PRO A 107 -6.55 0.03 -12.18
C PRO A 107 -8.06 0.15 -11.98
N PHE A 108 -8.51 -0.03 -10.75
CA PHE A 108 -9.92 0.19 -10.38
C PHE A 108 -10.04 0.66 -8.94
N GLN A 109 -11.24 1.09 -8.54
CA GLN A 109 -11.50 1.54 -7.18
C GLN A 109 -12.87 1.05 -6.70
N ILE A 110 -12.95 0.75 -5.41
CA ILE A 110 -14.17 0.35 -4.71
C ILE A 110 -14.52 1.47 -3.74
N ALA A 111 -15.76 1.97 -3.76
CA ALA A 111 -16.19 2.96 -2.79
C ALA A 111 -16.35 2.31 -1.41
N VAL A 112 -15.92 3.01 -0.36
CA VAL A 112 -16.05 2.52 1.01
C VAL A 112 -17.52 2.39 1.42
N SER A 113 -18.42 3.18 0.83
CA SER A 113 -19.87 3.01 0.97
C SER A 113 -20.31 1.59 0.63
N ASP A 114 -19.84 1.05 -0.50
CA ASP A 114 -20.23 -0.27 -1.00
C ASP A 114 -19.70 -1.38 -0.07
N ILE A 115 -18.55 -1.15 0.56
CA ILE A 115 -17.98 -2.03 1.59
C ILE A 115 -18.83 -2.00 2.87
N VAL A 116 -19.24 -0.81 3.30
CA VAL A 116 -20.06 -0.60 4.51
C VAL A 116 -21.47 -1.16 4.32
N GLU A 117 -22.03 -1.14 3.11
CA GLU A 117 -23.30 -1.81 2.82
C GLU A 117 -23.23 -3.33 3.04
N ARG A 118 -22.03 -3.91 3.04
CA ARG A 118 -21.74 -5.33 3.34
C ARG A 118 -21.14 -5.53 4.73
N VAL A 119 -21.43 -4.64 5.69
CA VAL A 119 -20.85 -4.65 7.04
C VAL A 119 -21.01 -5.98 7.77
N VAL A 120 -22.08 -6.75 7.52
CA VAL A 120 -22.32 -8.04 8.18
C VAL A 120 -21.23 -9.06 7.80
N ASP A 121 -20.93 -9.18 6.51
CA ASP A 121 -19.91 -10.12 6.00
C ASP A 121 -18.50 -9.65 6.42
N VAL A 122 -18.27 -8.35 6.34
CA VAL A 122 -17.06 -7.66 6.81
C VAL A 122 -16.77 -7.93 8.28
N LEU A 123 -17.77 -7.79 9.16
CA LEU A 123 -17.60 -8.00 10.60
C LEU A 123 -17.39 -9.48 10.94
N ALA A 124 -17.96 -10.39 10.15
CA ALA A 124 -17.79 -11.82 10.35
C ALA A 124 -16.38 -12.31 9.96
N GLU A 125 -15.81 -11.79 8.87
CA GLU A 125 -14.50 -12.23 8.35
C GLU A 125 -13.31 -11.36 8.78
N GLU A 126 -13.56 -10.20 9.42
CA GLU A 126 -12.56 -9.16 9.75
C GLU A 126 -11.68 -8.70 8.56
N SER A 127 -12.10 -9.04 7.35
CA SER A 127 -11.35 -8.84 6.12
C SER A 127 -12.31 -8.68 4.96
N MET A 128 -11.86 -8.01 3.92
CA MET A 128 -12.56 -7.79 2.67
C MET A 128 -12.09 -8.79 1.63
N ARG A 129 -13.00 -9.62 1.09
CA ARG A 129 -12.70 -10.52 -0.03
C ARG A 129 -13.05 -9.85 -1.35
N VAL A 130 -12.02 -9.57 -2.15
CA VAL A 130 -12.17 -9.02 -3.50
C VAL A 130 -11.81 -10.10 -4.51
N THR A 131 -12.73 -10.37 -5.43
CA THR A 131 -12.50 -11.27 -6.56
C THR A 131 -12.40 -10.46 -7.84
N PHE A 132 -11.28 -10.60 -8.53
CA PHE A 132 -11.07 -10.06 -9.87
C PHE A 132 -11.18 -11.21 -10.87
N SER A 133 -12.12 -11.11 -11.82
CA SER A 133 -12.31 -12.14 -12.84
C SER A 133 -12.63 -11.54 -14.20
N GLY A 134 -12.50 -12.32 -15.26
CA GLY A 134 -12.76 -11.81 -16.60
C GLY A 134 -12.29 -12.73 -17.70
N GLN A 135 -12.31 -12.21 -18.92
CA GLN A 135 -11.95 -12.91 -20.15
C GLN A 135 -11.15 -11.99 -21.07
N VAL A 136 -10.03 -12.49 -21.60
CA VAL A 136 -9.32 -11.84 -22.71
C VAL A 136 -9.78 -12.46 -24.01
N TYR A 137 -10.09 -11.65 -25.02
CA TYR A 137 -10.59 -12.09 -26.32
C TYR A 137 -9.46 -12.01 -27.36
N PRO A 138 -8.89 -13.15 -27.78
CA PRO A 138 -8.05 -13.20 -28.97
C PRO A 138 -8.82 -12.70 -30.20
N ALA A 139 -8.11 -12.15 -31.18
CA ALA A 139 -8.72 -11.74 -32.45
C ALA A 139 -9.48 -12.92 -33.10
N ALA A 140 -10.61 -12.64 -33.74
CA ALA A 140 -11.51 -13.66 -34.29
C ALA A 140 -10.82 -14.61 -35.30
N ASP A 141 -9.81 -14.14 -36.02
CA ASP A 141 -9.02 -14.91 -36.98
C ASP A 141 -8.02 -15.88 -36.33
N SER A 142 -7.77 -15.75 -35.02
CA SER A 142 -6.88 -16.65 -34.27
C SER A 142 -7.47 -18.04 -34.05
N GLY A 143 -8.80 -18.20 -34.17
CA GLY A 143 -9.51 -19.46 -33.92
C GLY A 143 -9.61 -19.88 -32.45
N PHE A 144 -9.14 -19.05 -31.51
CA PHE A 144 -9.23 -19.32 -30.07
C PHE A 144 -10.45 -18.66 -29.44
N GLY A 145 -11.06 -19.36 -28.47
CA GLY A 145 -12.10 -18.78 -27.63
C GLY A 145 -11.55 -17.81 -26.57
N PRO A 146 -12.43 -17.16 -25.80
CA PRO A 146 -12.04 -16.27 -24.72
C PRO A 146 -11.19 -16.98 -23.66
N LEU A 147 -10.18 -16.28 -23.15
CA LEU A 147 -9.24 -16.76 -22.14
C LEU A 147 -9.67 -16.26 -20.77
N ALA A 148 -10.31 -17.13 -19.99
CA ALA A 148 -10.77 -16.78 -18.65
C ALA A 148 -9.61 -16.63 -17.66
N PHE A 149 -9.73 -15.67 -16.75
CA PHE A 149 -8.87 -15.51 -15.58
C PHE A 149 -9.70 -15.21 -14.34
N ARG A 150 -9.19 -15.59 -13.16
CA ARG A 150 -9.80 -15.28 -11.87
C ARG A 150 -8.74 -15.27 -10.79
N ARG A 151 -8.85 -14.33 -9.85
CA ARG A 151 -8.07 -14.31 -8.62
C ARG A 151 -8.85 -13.60 -7.53
N SER A 152 -8.79 -14.16 -6.34
CA SER A 152 -9.36 -13.55 -5.14
C SER A 152 -8.25 -13.18 -4.17
N VAL A 153 -8.41 -12.06 -3.48
CA VAL A 153 -7.54 -11.61 -2.39
C VAL A 153 -8.40 -11.28 -1.17
N SER A 154 -7.90 -11.58 0.02
CA SER A 154 -8.48 -11.13 1.27
C SER A 154 -7.58 -10.03 1.83
N ILE A 155 -8.17 -8.86 2.11
CA ILE A 155 -7.48 -7.69 2.65
C ILE A 155 -8.05 -7.42 4.04
N PRO A 156 -7.25 -7.47 5.11
CA PRO A 156 -7.74 -7.14 6.44
C PRO A 156 -8.23 -5.70 6.48
N ILE A 157 -9.35 -5.47 7.16
CA ILE A 157 -9.92 -4.12 7.25
C ILE A 157 -9.11 -3.33 8.27
N PRO A 158 -8.61 -2.13 7.91
CA PRO A 158 -7.81 -1.35 8.81
C PRO A 158 -8.63 -0.95 10.03
N ARG A 159 -8.09 -1.25 11.19
CA ARG A 159 -8.55 -0.72 12.47
C ARG A 159 -7.85 0.61 12.68
N MET A 160 -8.64 1.65 12.95
CA MET A 160 -8.12 2.97 13.29
C MET A 160 -7.20 2.84 14.52
N PRO A 161 -5.92 3.23 14.41
CA PRO A 161 -5.03 3.28 15.57
C PRO A 161 -5.57 4.21 16.65
N GLU A 162 -5.32 3.86 17.91
CA GLU A 162 -5.68 4.72 19.03
C GLU A 162 -4.53 5.70 19.30
N VAL A 163 -4.82 6.99 19.31
CA VAL A 163 -3.86 8.03 19.69
C VAL A 163 -4.18 8.50 21.08
N SER A 164 -3.18 8.52 21.95
CA SER A 164 -3.32 8.95 23.34
C SER A 164 -2.19 9.88 23.75
N TYR A 165 -2.50 10.80 24.65
CA TYR A 165 -1.49 11.64 25.29
C TYR A 165 -0.62 10.78 26.23
N SER A 166 0.70 10.91 26.11
CA SER A 166 1.64 10.24 26.99
C SER A 166 2.09 11.19 28.11
N HIS A 167 2.88 12.21 27.73
CA HIS A 167 3.42 13.22 28.64
C HIS A 167 3.97 14.42 27.87
N THR A 168 4.34 15.48 28.59
CA THR A 168 5.12 16.60 28.08
C THR A 168 6.46 16.67 28.80
N GLU A 169 7.49 17.11 28.09
CA GLU A 169 8.82 17.34 28.65
C GLU A 169 9.38 18.70 28.18
N GLY A 170 10.38 19.22 28.89
CA GLY A 170 10.99 20.53 28.59
C GLY A 170 10.24 21.72 29.21
N VAL A 171 10.57 22.92 28.73
CA VAL A 171 10.01 24.17 29.25
C VAL A 171 8.89 24.64 28.34
N PRO A 172 7.66 24.90 28.83
CA PRO A 172 6.57 25.39 27.99
C PRO A 172 6.96 26.65 27.19
N LEU A 173 6.45 26.77 25.96
CA LEU A 173 6.67 27.91 25.06
C LEU A 173 8.13 28.12 24.60
N THR A 174 8.99 27.12 24.79
CA THR A 174 10.35 27.11 24.22
C THR A 174 10.48 26.06 23.13
N ASP A 175 11.60 26.13 22.42
CA ASP A 175 12.06 25.11 21.48
C ASP A 175 12.51 23.81 22.15
N THR A 176 12.52 23.73 23.48
CA THR A 176 12.78 22.50 24.23
C THR A 176 11.50 21.78 24.68
N PHE A 177 10.33 22.43 24.54
CA PHE A 177 9.06 21.77 24.84
C PHE A 177 8.80 20.63 23.86
N ARG A 178 8.47 19.46 24.38
CA ARG A 178 8.06 18.31 23.60
C ARG A 178 6.75 17.75 24.13
N ILE A 179 5.92 17.27 23.21
CA ILE A 179 4.70 16.52 23.51
C ILE A 179 4.92 15.09 23.02
N ALA A 180 4.89 14.13 23.93
CA ALA A 180 4.89 12.72 23.59
C ALA A 180 3.44 12.21 23.47
N ILE A 181 3.12 11.61 22.34
CA ILE A 181 1.87 10.86 22.12
C ILE A 181 2.20 9.39 21.90
N ASP A 182 1.34 8.52 22.43
CA ASP A 182 1.41 7.09 22.23
C ASP A 182 0.36 6.69 21.19
N VAL A 183 0.81 6.03 20.12
CA VAL A 183 -0.02 5.53 19.01
C VAL A 183 -0.07 4.02 19.07
N ARG A 184 -1.23 3.48 19.44
CA ARG A 184 -1.46 2.04 19.51
C ARG A 184 -1.96 1.53 18.17
N ASN A 185 -1.14 0.72 17.51
CA ASN A 185 -1.52 0.00 16.31
C ASN A 185 -2.51 -1.11 16.66
N ARG A 186 -3.77 -0.97 16.22
CA ARG A 186 -4.81 -1.99 16.42
C ARG A 186 -4.87 -3.03 15.30
N ASN A 187 -4.08 -2.84 14.26
CA ASN A 187 -4.03 -3.72 13.10
C ASN A 187 -3.20 -4.97 13.38
N THR A 188 -3.46 -6.02 12.61
CA THR A 188 -2.70 -7.28 12.62
C THR A 188 -1.44 -7.22 11.74
N TYR A 189 -1.08 -6.03 11.27
CA TYR A 189 0.07 -5.76 10.41
C TYR A 189 0.78 -4.47 10.86
N PRO A 190 2.09 -4.31 10.55
CA PRO A 190 2.83 -3.13 10.93
C PRO A 190 2.34 -1.88 10.20
N LEU A 191 2.49 -0.73 10.85
CA LEU A 191 2.30 0.58 10.26
C LEU A 191 3.60 1.39 10.36
N THR A 192 3.86 2.23 9.37
CA THR A 192 5.00 3.16 9.39
C THR A 192 4.46 4.57 9.31
N ILE A 193 4.60 5.33 10.39
CA ILE A 193 4.27 6.75 10.41
C ILE A 193 5.26 7.47 9.51
N THR A 194 4.77 8.20 8.53
CA THR A 194 5.60 8.95 7.59
C THR A 194 5.55 10.44 7.85
N GLU A 195 4.43 10.93 8.36
CA GLU A 195 4.19 12.35 8.58
C GLU A 195 3.21 12.54 9.74
N VAL A 196 3.44 13.59 10.52
CA VAL A 196 2.55 14.02 11.60
C VAL A 196 2.35 15.52 11.46
N GLU A 197 1.16 15.93 11.03
CA GLU A 197 0.77 17.33 11.06
C GLU A 197 0.02 17.57 12.37
N SER A 198 0.46 18.52 13.18
CA SER A 198 -0.21 18.78 14.44
C SER A 198 -0.20 20.26 14.81
N TYR A 199 -1.07 20.63 15.74
CA TYR A 199 -1.16 21.97 16.30
C TYR A 199 -1.57 21.90 17.78
N ILE A 200 -1.14 22.90 18.54
CA ILE A 200 -1.69 23.20 19.87
C ILE A 200 -2.73 24.29 19.70
N GLU A 201 -3.89 24.11 20.29
CA GLU A 201 -4.90 25.13 20.46
C GLU A 201 -4.83 25.68 21.88
N ILE A 202 -4.70 27.01 22.00
CA ILE A 202 -4.76 27.73 23.29
C ILE A 202 -5.82 28.81 23.16
N ASN A 203 -6.88 28.69 23.96
CA ASN A 203 -8.02 29.60 23.93
C ASN A 203 -8.54 29.79 22.50
N GLU A 204 -8.90 28.68 21.83
CA GLU A 204 -9.45 28.62 20.47
C GLU A 204 -8.49 29.09 19.34
N ARG A 205 -7.24 29.43 19.67
CA ARG A 205 -6.23 29.81 18.68
C ARG A 205 -5.25 28.67 18.44
N SER A 206 -5.15 28.24 17.19
CA SER A 206 -4.23 27.18 16.78
C SER A 206 -2.82 27.71 16.50
N TYR A 207 -1.83 27.00 17.01
CA TYR A 207 -0.40 27.21 16.82
C TYR A 207 0.18 25.92 16.24
N PRO A 208 0.76 25.95 15.03
CA PRO A 208 1.29 24.74 14.41
C PRO A 208 2.42 24.15 15.27
N LEU A 209 2.40 22.83 15.41
CA LEU A 209 3.52 22.04 15.88
C LEU A 209 4.28 21.55 14.65
N LEU A 210 5.59 21.30 14.79
CA LEU A 210 6.35 20.78 13.67
C LEU A 210 5.96 19.35 13.32
N GLN A 211 6.22 19.02 12.05
CA GLN A 211 6.31 17.66 11.54
C GLN A 211 7.36 16.86 12.32
N THR A 212 7.01 15.64 12.72
CA THR A 212 7.99 14.65 13.15
C THR A 212 8.98 14.40 12.01
N SER A 213 10.28 14.52 12.29
CA SER A 213 11.34 14.32 11.29
C SER A 213 11.67 12.85 11.04
N GLU A 214 11.20 11.92 11.88
CA GLU A 214 11.60 10.52 11.82
C GLU A 214 10.41 9.59 11.61
N ALA A 215 10.46 8.85 10.51
CA ALA A 215 9.50 7.79 10.26
C ALA A 215 9.60 6.74 11.36
N SER A 216 8.49 6.47 12.05
CA SER A 216 8.43 5.50 13.14
C SER A 216 7.62 4.29 12.72
N ARG A 217 8.22 3.11 12.77
CA ARG A 217 7.55 1.84 12.50
C ARG A 217 6.97 1.29 13.80
N ILE A 218 5.68 0.99 13.78
CA ILE A 218 4.94 0.40 14.89
C ILE A 218 4.46 -0.99 14.44
N GLU A 219 4.93 -2.04 15.11
CA GLU A 219 4.55 -3.41 14.78
C GLU A 219 3.06 -3.68 15.07
N ALA A 220 2.56 -4.81 14.59
CA ALA A 220 1.17 -5.22 14.76
C ALA A 220 0.81 -5.32 16.25
N GLY A 221 -0.29 -4.68 16.67
CA GLY A 221 -0.76 -4.70 18.06
C GLY A 221 0.06 -3.85 19.05
N GLU A 222 1.22 -3.30 18.64
CA GLU A 222 2.12 -2.57 19.52
C GLU A 222 1.76 -1.08 19.66
N THR A 223 2.39 -0.42 20.64
CA THR A 223 2.28 1.02 20.85
C THR A 223 3.62 1.68 20.56
N GLY A 224 3.64 2.59 19.60
CA GLY A 224 4.80 3.42 19.31
C GLY A 224 4.64 4.81 19.89
N ARG A 225 5.73 5.38 20.37
CA ARG A 225 5.76 6.76 20.87
C ARG A 225 6.23 7.71 19.78
N ILE A 226 5.49 8.80 19.61
CA ILE A 226 5.87 9.92 18.74
C ILE A 226 6.14 11.12 19.65
N VAL A 227 7.29 11.74 19.48
CA VAL A 227 7.67 12.96 20.20
C VAL A 227 7.57 14.13 19.23
N LEU A 228 6.76 15.12 19.59
CA LEU A 228 6.46 16.30 18.79
C LEU A 228 7.19 17.50 19.38
N GLY A 229 7.94 18.20 18.53
CA GLY A 229 8.64 19.43 18.89
C GLY A 229 7.85 20.68 18.53
N MET A 230 8.06 21.72 19.32
CA MET A 230 7.61 23.07 18.97
C MET A 230 8.69 23.80 18.18
N GLU A 231 8.39 24.30 16.99
CA GLU A 231 9.16 25.37 16.36
C GLU A 231 8.31 26.64 16.35
N LEU A 232 8.60 27.50 17.31
CA LEU A 232 7.93 28.78 17.44
C LEU A 232 8.88 29.88 17.03
N THR A 233 8.46 30.67 16.04
CA THR A 233 8.99 32.01 15.81
C THR A 233 8.77 32.88 17.06
N GLN A 234 9.60 33.91 17.24
CA GLN A 234 9.47 34.83 18.37
C GLN A 234 8.05 35.45 18.46
N GLY A 235 7.45 35.77 17.30
CA GLY A 235 6.08 36.29 17.23
C GLY A 235 5.04 35.29 17.71
N GLN A 236 5.16 34.01 17.34
CA GLN A 236 4.27 32.96 17.84
C GLN A 236 4.41 32.76 19.35
N ARG A 237 5.63 32.76 19.90
CA ARG A 237 5.86 32.64 21.36
C ARG A 237 5.17 33.75 22.13
N LEU A 238 5.33 34.99 21.67
CA LEU A 238 4.67 36.16 22.29
C LEU A 238 3.15 36.08 22.17
N SER A 239 2.63 35.68 21.01
CA SER A 239 1.19 35.48 20.80
C SER A 239 0.63 34.42 21.74
N MET A 240 1.31 33.28 21.89
CA MET A 240 0.92 32.22 22.82
C MET A 240 0.91 32.75 24.26
N LEU A 241 1.97 33.45 24.68
CA LEU A 241 2.06 34.00 26.03
C LEU A 241 0.93 34.99 26.33
N VAL A 242 0.66 35.93 25.43
CA VAL A 242 -0.42 36.91 25.59
C VAL A 242 -1.78 36.21 25.64
N ASN A 243 -2.01 35.23 24.78
CA ASN A 243 -3.25 34.44 24.80
C ASN A 243 -3.43 33.68 26.11
N THR A 244 -2.36 33.08 26.65
CA THR A 244 -2.40 32.34 27.91
C THR A 244 -2.66 33.28 29.10
N LEU A 245 -2.00 34.44 29.14
CA LEU A 245 -2.19 35.45 30.20
C LEU A 245 -3.55 36.14 30.17
N GLY A 246 -4.21 36.16 29.01
CA GLY A 246 -5.54 36.75 28.84
C GLY A 246 -6.70 35.91 29.38
N SER A 247 -6.43 34.69 29.87
CA SER A 247 -7.43 33.79 30.45
C SER A 247 -6.98 33.29 31.81
N ASP A 248 -7.84 33.35 32.82
CA ASP A 248 -7.57 32.81 34.16
C ASP A 248 -7.46 31.27 34.14
N THR A 249 -8.08 30.63 33.15
CA THR A 249 -8.06 29.18 32.94
C THR A 249 -7.84 28.89 31.46
N PRO A 250 -6.59 28.95 30.96
CA PRO A 250 -6.31 28.70 29.56
C PRO A 250 -6.75 27.28 29.17
N ALA A 251 -7.58 27.17 28.13
CA ALA A 251 -7.98 25.89 27.58
C ALA A 251 -6.91 25.40 26.60
N PHE A 252 -6.42 24.19 26.81
CA PHE A 252 -5.43 23.56 25.96
C PHE A 252 -6.04 22.35 25.24
N ALA A 253 -5.87 22.31 23.94
CA ALA A 253 -6.12 21.13 23.13
C ALA A 253 -4.97 20.90 22.16
N MET A 254 -4.81 19.67 21.70
CA MET A 254 -3.92 19.32 20.62
C MET A 254 -4.75 18.65 19.52
N GLY A 255 -4.56 19.10 18.29
CA GLY A 255 -5.20 18.53 17.12
C GLY A 255 -4.20 18.24 16.01
N GLY A 256 -4.65 17.54 14.96
CA GLY A 256 -3.82 17.22 13.81
C GLY A 256 -4.22 15.96 13.07
N SER A 257 -3.27 15.41 12.32
CA SER A 257 -3.38 14.14 11.62
C SER A 257 -2.03 13.43 11.53
N ILE A 258 -2.06 12.11 11.62
CA ILE A 258 -0.92 11.23 11.36
C ILE A 258 -1.17 10.53 10.02
N THR A 259 -0.22 10.64 9.11
CA THR A 259 -0.19 9.85 7.89
C THR A 259 0.72 8.65 8.12
N ALA A 260 0.16 7.45 7.94
CA ALA A 260 0.89 6.19 8.08
C ALA A 260 0.80 5.37 6.79
N ARG A 261 1.86 4.63 6.48
CA ARG A 261 1.92 3.67 5.39
C ARG A 261 1.84 2.24 5.93
N THR A 262 1.12 1.40 5.22
CA THR A 262 0.99 -0.03 5.47
C THR A 262 1.30 -0.80 4.19
N GLN A 263 1.31 -2.13 4.25
CA GLN A 263 1.43 -2.96 3.05
C GLN A 263 0.18 -2.91 2.14
N TYR A 264 -0.93 -2.35 2.62
CA TYR A 264 -2.20 -2.26 1.89
C TYR A 264 -2.52 -0.83 1.40
N GLY A 265 -1.65 0.13 1.69
CA GLY A 265 -1.83 1.54 1.33
C GLY A 265 -1.59 2.49 2.49
N TRP A 266 -1.97 3.75 2.27
CA TRP A 266 -1.90 4.83 3.25
C TRP A 266 -3.09 4.79 4.22
N ILE A 267 -2.89 5.30 5.44
CA ILE A 267 -3.93 5.48 6.46
C ILE A 267 -3.78 6.90 7.03
N TYR A 268 -4.91 7.59 7.17
CA TYR A 268 -5.00 8.92 7.79
C TYR A 268 -5.66 8.78 9.16
N ILE A 269 -4.95 9.20 10.21
CA ILE A 269 -5.38 9.05 11.61
C ILE A 269 -5.58 10.45 12.20
N PRO A 270 -6.83 10.89 12.46
CA PRO A 270 -7.06 12.20 13.06
C PRO A 270 -6.59 12.21 14.52
N ILE A 271 -5.95 13.29 14.93
CA ILE A 271 -5.57 13.54 16.32
C ILE A 271 -6.51 14.57 16.91
N ARG A 272 -7.10 14.26 18.06
CA ARG A 272 -7.76 15.23 18.93
C ARG A 272 -7.56 14.81 20.38
N ILE A 273 -6.82 15.62 21.13
CA ILE A 273 -6.51 15.41 22.53
C ILE A 273 -6.93 16.66 23.28
N GLU A 274 -7.89 16.53 24.20
CA GLU A 274 -8.38 17.62 25.03
C GLU A 274 -7.85 17.43 26.45
N ASP A 275 -7.41 18.52 27.10
CA ASP A 275 -7.02 18.47 28.49
C ASP A 275 -8.26 18.19 29.36
N ARG A 276 -8.24 17.04 30.05
CA ARG A 276 -9.34 16.62 30.94
C ARG A 276 -9.18 17.13 32.37
N THR A 277 -8.07 17.80 32.71
CA THR A 277 -7.80 18.20 34.10
C THR A 277 -8.74 19.27 34.63
N THR A 278 -9.45 20.02 33.78
CA THR A 278 -10.28 21.17 34.20
C THR A 278 -11.74 20.83 34.57
N ARG A 279 -12.21 19.57 34.46
CA ARG A 279 -13.62 19.19 34.74
C ARG A 279 -13.88 18.57 36.13
N ARG A 280 -13.02 18.81 37.12
CA ARG A 280 -13.33 18.51 38.53
C ARG A 280 -13.61 19.82 39.28
N ASN A 281 -14.86 20.28 39.23
CA ASN A 281 -15.49 21.13 40.24
C ASN A 281 -17.01 20.93 40.17
#